data_AF-A0A816JFA1-F1
#
_entry.id   AF-A0A816JFA1-F1
#
_cell.length_a   1.000
_cell.length_b   1.000
_cell.length_c   1.000
_cell.angle_alpha   90.00
_cell.angle_beta   90.00
_cell.angle_gamma   90.00
#
_symmetry.space_group_name_H-M   'P 1'
#
loop_
_entity.id
_entity.type
_entity.pdbx_description
1 polymer ?
#
loop_
_entity_poly.entity_id
_entity_poly.type
_entity_poly.pdbx_seq_one_letter_code
_entity_poly.pdbx_strand_id
1 'polypeptide(L)'
;MAASPKIGIGISSMSTHRVATASSALSPPPHLSFLTTNTARRDSSFILRQQTRTRADSLRLRISASANPPSSSGEIVENVVIIGSGPAGYTAAIYAARANLKPVVFEGYQMGGVPGGQLMTTTEVENFPGFPEGITGPDLMERMRKQAERWGAELYPEDVESLSVKTAPFTVQSSERKVKCHSIIYATGATAKRLRLPREEEFWSRGISACAICDGASPLFKGQVLAVVGGGDTATEEALYLTKYARHVHLLVRRDQLRASKAMQDRVINNPNITVHYNTETVDVLSNTKGQMSGILLRRVDTGEETELEAKGLFYGIGHSPNSQLLEGQVELDSSGYVLVREGTSNTSVEGVFAAGDVQDHEWRQAVTAAGSGCMAALSAERYLTSNNLLVEFHQPQTEETKKEFTQRDVQEKFDITLTKHRGQYALRKLYHESPRVICVLYTSPTCGPCRTLKPILNKVVDEYHNDVHFVEIDIEEDQEIAEAAGIMGTPCVQFFKNKEMLRTVSGVKMKKEYREFIEANK
;
A
#
# COMPACT_ATOMS: atom_id res chain seq x y z
N MET A 1 8.14 64.60 9.77
CA MET A 1 9.48 65.11 9.41
C MET A 1 10.48 64.33 10.24
N ALA A 2 11.06 63.25 9.69
CA ALA A 2 12.40 63.21 9.07
C ALA A 2 13.52 63.11 10.13
N ALA A 3 14.53 62.26 10.08
CA ALA A 3 14.93 61.18 9.17
C ALA A 3 16.00 60.32 9.88
N SER A 4 16.23 59.12 9.34
CA SER A 4 17.08 58.01 9.76
C SER A 4 18.59 58.30 9.95
N PRO A 5 19.34 57.38 10.59
CA PRO A 5 20.72 57.09 10.22
C PRO A 5 20.83 55.74 9.47
N LYS A 6 21.61 55.74 8.39
CA LYS A 6 21.96 54.56 7.57
C LYS A 6 23.08 53.77 8.26
N ILE A 7 22.92 52.45 8.34
CA ILE A 7 23.97 51.49 8.68
C ILE A 7 24.37 50.78 7.39
N GLY A 8 25.64 50.92 6.98
CA GLY A 8 26.24 50.17 5.88
C GLY A 8 26.80 48.85 6.40
N ILE A 9 26.41 47.74 5.76
CA ILE A 9 26.94 46.40 6.02
C ILE A 9 28.04 46.12 5.00
N GLY A 10 29.26 45.95 5.51
CA GLY A 10 30.44 45.54 4.76
C GLY A 10 30.43 44.05 4.46
N ILE A 11 30.73 43.72 3.20
CA ILE A 11 30.92 42.37 2.67
C ILE A 11 32.37 41.98 2.97
N SER A 12 32.60 40.82 3.60
CA SER A 12 33.93 40.22 3.67
C SER A 12 33.88 38.72 3.39
N SER A 13 34.84 38.31 2.58
CA SER A 13 35.06 37.02 1.94
C SER A 13 35.56 35.94 2.91
N MET A 14 35.12 34.69 2.73
CA MET A 14 35.88 33.52 3.19
C MET A 14 36.14 32.50 2.08
N SER A 15 37.42 32.12 2.10
CA SER A 15 38.21 31.22 1.27
C SER A 15 37.60 29.87 0.88
N THR A 16 37.86 29.49 -0.37
CA THR A 16 37.70 28.15 -0.94
C THR A 16 38.79 27.19 -0.46
N HIS A 17 38.42 26.08 0.18
CA HIS A 17 39.33 24.96 0.41
C HIS A 17 39.11 23.84 -0.63
N ARG A 18 40.13 23.62 -1.46
CA ARG A 18 40.36 22.36 -2.19
C ARG A 18 40.89 21.32 -1.21
N VAL A 19 40.30 20.12 -1.18
CA VAL A 19 40.91 18.94 -0.55
C VAL A 19 41.23 17.92 -1.64
N ALA A 20 42.49 17.49 -1.62
CA ALA A 20 43.12 16.62 -2.58
C ALA A 20 42.72 15.15 -2.38
N THR A 21 42.66 14.44 -3.50
CA THR A 21 42.51 12.99 -3.61
C THR A 21 43.78 12.28 -3.15
N ALA A 22 43.64 11.37 -2.18
CA ALA A 22 44.67 10.41 -1.81
C ALA A 22 44.19 8.99 -2.15
N SER A 23 44.80 8.41 -3.18
CA SER A 23 44.73 6.98 -3.48
C SER A 23 45.69 6.22 -2.57
N SER A 24 45.20 5.18 -1.91
CA SER A 24 46.07 4.13 -1.35
C SER A 24 45.37 2.78 -1.49
N ALA A 25 45.93 1.97 -2.40
CA ALA A 25 45.62 0.57 -2.58
C ALA A 25 46.00 -0.24 -1.34
N LEU A 26 45.12 -1.16 -0.93
CA LEU A 26 45.41 -2.21 0.05
C LEU A 26 44.85 -3.54 -0.46
N SER A 27 45.75 -4.51 -0.52
CA SER A 27 45.61 -5.87 -1.04
C SER A 27 44.74 -6.79 -0.16
N PRO A 28 44.21 -7.92 -0.68
CA PRO A 28 43.54 -8.93 0.13
C PRO A 28 44.53 -9.96 0.72
N PRO A 29 44.25 -10.59 1.87
CA PRO A 29 45.04 -11.69 2.40
C PRO A 29 44.64 -13.05 1.79
N PRO A 30 45.47 -14.11 1.94
CA PRO A 30 45.58 -15.16 0.94
C PRO A 30 44.74 -16.42 1.22
N HIS A 31 44.52 -17.16 0.13
CA HIS A 31 44.00 -18.52 0.06
C HIS A 31 44.89 -19.54 0.82
N LEU A 32 44.26 -20.42 1.59
CA LEU A 32 44.87 -21.68 2.02
C LEU A 32 44.59 -22.76 0.96
N SER A 33 45.65 -23.26 0.34
CA SER A 33 45.65 -24.42 -0.55
C SER A 33 46.01 -25.67 0.27
N PHE A 34 45.18 -26.70 0.27
CA PHE A 34 45.59 -28.05 0.61
C PHE A 34 45.74 -28.88 -0.67
N LEU A 35 46.98 -29.24 -0.97
CA LEU A 35 47.36 -30.31 -1.88
C LEU A 35 47.22 -31.63 -1.14
N THR A 36 46.46 -32.57 -1.69
CA THR A 36 46.83 -33.99 -1.63
C THR A 36 46.66 -34.63 -3.00
N THR A 37 47.79 -35.11 -3.49
CA THR A 37 47.97 -36.00 -4.62
C THR A 37 47.30 -37.35 -4.35
N ASN A 38 46.56 -37.90 -5.31
CA ASN A 38 46.91 -39.24 -5.77
C ASN A 38 46.40 -39.58 -7.17
N THR A 39 47.31 -40.22 -7.88
CA THR A 39 47.27 -40.73 -9.25
C THR A 39 46.37 -41.94 -9.42
N ALA A 40 45.65 -42.03 -10.54
CA ALA A 40 45.50 -43.29 -11.28
C ALA A 40 45.06 -43.02 -12.73
N ARG A 41 45.97 -43.35 -13.66
CA ARG A 41 45.73 -43.48 -15.09
C ARG A 41 44.74 -44.61 -15.37
N ARG A 42 43.89 -44.45 -16.39
CA ARG A 42 43.76 -45.45 -17.46
C ARG A 42 43.25 -44.82 -18.76
N ASP A 43 44.08 -44.98 -19.77
CA ASP A 43 43.88 -44.66 -21.18
C ASP A 43 42.86 -45.58 -21.87
N SER A 44 42.56 -45.18 -23.11
CA SER A 44 41.99 -45.91 -24.27
C SER A 44 40.47 -45.81 -24.44
N SER A 45 39.90 -45.54 -25.62
CA SER A 45 40.44 -45.33 -26.96
C SER A 45 39.34 -44.79 -27.89
N PHE A 46 39.77 -43.99 -28.87
CA PHE A 46 39.19 -43.75 -30.21
C PHE A 46 38.08 -44.70 -30.68
N ILE A 47 37.03 -44.14 -31.31
CA ILE A 47 36.62 -44.46 -32.69
C ILE A 47 36.01 -43.21 -33.33
N LEU A 48 36.61 -42.81 -34.45
CA LEU A 48 36.15 -41.84 -35.42
C LEU A 48 35.31 -42.62 -36.46
N ARG A 49 34.13 -42.14 -36.86
CA ARG A 49 33.55 -42.51 -38.16
C ARG A 49 32.79 -41.36 -38.80
N GLN A 50 33.11 -41.21 -40.08
CA GLN A 50 32.85 -40.08 -40.97
C GLN A 50 31.40 -40.03 -41.50
N GLN A 51 30.98 -38.79 -41.75
CA GLN A 51 30.22 -38.26 -42.90
C GLN A 51 29.36 -39.21 -43.76
N THR A 52 28.12 -38.78 -43.99
CA THR A 52 27.57 -38.65 -45.36
C THR A 52 26.57 -37.49 -45.45
N ARG A 53 26.75 -36.64 -46.46
CA ARG A 53 25.82 -35.62 -46.98
C ARG A 53 24.73 -36.26 -47.87
N THR A 54 23.78 -35.42 -48.29
CA THR A 54 22.62 -35.61 -49.20
C THR A 54 21.33 -35.91 -48.42
N ARG A 55 20.20 -35.23 -48.62
CA ARG A 55 19.58 -34.67 -49.82
C ARG A 55 18.62 -33.52 -49.41
N ALA A 56 18.50 -32.51 -50.26
CA ALA A 56 17.43 -31.51 -50.15
C ALA A 56 16.12 -32.12 -50.64
N ASP A 57 15.10 -32.15 -49.79
CA ASP A 57 13.73 -32.47 -50.20
C ASP A 57 12.84 -31.23 -50.02
N SER A 58 12.28 -30.82 -51.15
CA SER A 58 11.28 -29.78 -51.30
C SER A 58 10.00 -30.15 -50.55
N LEU A 59 9.72 -29.46 -49.44
CA LEU A 59 8.46 -29.57 -48.74
C LEU A 59 7.37 -28.77 -49.47
N ARG A 60 6.50 -29.50 -50.16
CA ARG A 60 5.22 -29.00 -50.67
C ARG A 60 4.36 -28.55 -49.48
N LEU A 61 3.92 -27.28 -49.49
CA LEU A 61 2.85 -26.81 -48.62
C LEU A 61 1.59 -27.65 -48.86
N ARG A 62 1.19 -28.46 -47.86
CA ARG A 62 -0.18 -28.94 -47.74
C ARG A 62 -0.90 -28.00 -46.78
N ILE A 63 -1.84 -27.23 -47.31
CA ILE A 63 -2.85 -26.53 -46.53
C ILE A 63 -3.77 -27.61 -45.96
N SER A 64 -3.60 -27.94 -44.68
CA SER A 64 -4.57 -28.74 -43.92
C SER A 64 -5.42 -27.80 -43.09
N ALA A 65 -6.73 -27.86 -43.33
CA ALA A 65 -7.76 -27.13 -42.63
C ALA A 65 -7.71 -27.38 -41.11
N SER A 66 -7.95 -26.30 -40.36
CA SER A 66 -8.38 -26.20 -38.96
C SER A 66 -8.50 -27.54 -38.21
N ALA A 67 -7.44 -27.96 -37.54
CA ALA A 67 -7.54 -28.93 -36.46
C ALA A 67 -7.97 -28.17 -35.20
N ASN A 68 -9.14 -28.53 -34.65
CA ASN A 68 -9.56 -28.12 -33.31
C ASN A 68 -8.43 -28.38 -32.31
N PRO A 69 -8.21 -27.51 -31.31
CA PRO A 69 -7.26 -27.80 -30.26
C PRO A 69 -7.68 -29.09 -29.54
N PRO A 70 -6.73 -29.96 -29.16
CA PRO A 70 -7.05 -31.18 -28.44
C PRO A 70 -7.70 -30.81 -27.11
N SER A 71 -8.94 -31.30 -26.90
CA SER A 71 -9.58 -31.32 -25.59
C SER A 71 -8.87 -32.34 -24.72
N SER A 72 -7.72 -31.99 -24.16
CA SER A 72 -7.17 -32.69 -23.01
C SER A 72 -7.76 -32.10 -21.75
N SER A 73 -8.61 -32.87 -21.08
CA SER A 73 -8.96 -32.66 -19.67
C SER A 73 -7.72 -32.91 -18.78
N GLY A 74 -6.68 -32.12 -18.97
CA GLY A 74 -5.56 -32.01 -18.04
C GLY A 74 -5.96 -31.06 -16.92
N GLU A 75 -5.69 -31.45 -15.68
CA GLU A 75 -5.88 -30.57 -14.52
C GLU A 75 -5.07 -29.29 -14.75
N ILE A 76 -5.73 -28.13 -14.81
CA ILE A 76 -5.05 -26.84 -15.01
C ILE A 76 -4.15 -26.58 -13.80
N VAL A 77 -2.87 -26.30 -14.06
CA VAL A 77 -1.89 -25.96 -13.03
C VAL A 77 -1.61 -24.47 -13.14
N GLU A 78 -1.92 -23.72 -12.09
CA GLU A 78 -1.69 -22.29 -12.03
C GLU A 78 -0.19 -21.98 -11.87
N ASN A 79 0.26 -20.86 -12.42
CA ASN A 79 1.66 -20.41 -12.23
C ASN A 79 1.95 -20.17 -10.75
N VAL A 80 1.12 -19.34 -10.12
CA VAL A 80 1.33 -18.87 -8.75
C VAL A 80 0.02 -18.67 -8.02
N VAL A 81 -0.06 -19.24 -6.81
CA VAL A 81 -1.15 -19.01 -5.87
C VAL A 81 -0.64 -18.16 -4.72
N ILE A 82 -1.39 -17.12 -4.38
CA ILE A 82 -1.11 -16.21 -3.26
C ILE A 82 -2.15 -16.47 -2.18
N ILE A 83 -1.71 -16.67 -0.94
CA ILE A 83 -2.60 -16.92 0.19
C ILE A 83 -2.48 -15.75 1.16
N GLY A 84 -3.51 -14.92 1.23
CA GLY A 84 -3.57 -13.71 2.05
C GLY A 84 -3.83 -12.44 1.24
N SER A 85 -4.61 -11.54 1.82
CA SER A 85 -5.09 -10.28 1.19
C SER A 85 -4.58 -9.01 1.87
N GLY A 86 -3.55 -9.10 2.72
CA GLY A 86 -2.91 -7.91 3.28
C GLY A 86 -2.07 -7.15 2.25
N PRO A 87 -1.34 -6.08 2.67
CA PRO A 87 -0.45 -5.32 1.80
C PRO A 87 0.56 -6.20 1.04
N ALA A 88 1.10 -7.24 1.69
CA ALA A 88 2.01 -8.19 1.07
C ALA A 88 1.33 -9.00 -0.05
N GLY A 89 0.15 -9.56 0.21
CA GLY A 89 -0.59 -10.38 -0.74
C GLY A 89 -1.04 -9.59 -1.97
N TYR A 90 -1.65 -8.42 -1.78
CA TYR A 90 -2.05 -7.57 -2.91
C TYR A 90 -0.85 -7.01 -3.68
N THR A 91 0.24 -6.64 -3.02
CA THR A 91 1.45 -6.21 -3.76
C THR A 91 2.02 -7.36 -4.57
N ALA A 92 2.10 -8.56 -4.00
CA ALA A 92 2.54 -9.74 -4.73
C ALA A 92 1.64 -10.03 -5.95
N ALA A 93 0.32 -9.91 -5.79
CA ALA A 93 -0.65 -10.10 -6.86
C ALA A 93 -0.46 -9.08 -7.99
N ILE A 94 -0.27 -7.80 -7.66
CA ILE A 94 -0.01 -6.74 -8.65
C ILE A 94 1.22 -7.07 -9.49
N TYR A 95 2.33 -7.44 -8.85
CA TYR A 95 3.58 -7.73 -9.55
C TYR A 95 3.50 -9.01 -10.39
N ALA A 96 2.94 -10.09 -9.84
CA ALA A 96 2.75 -11.35 -10.56
C ALA A 96 1.79 -11.19 -11.76
N ALA A 97 0.71 -10.43 -11.59
CA ALA A 97 -0.24 -10.16 -12.66
C ALA A 97 0.39 -9.34 -13.79
N ARG A 98 1.18 -8.31 -13.45
CA ARG A 98 1.95 -7.51 -14.43
C ARG A 98 3.03 -8.30 -15.16
N ALA A 99 3.52 -9.37 -14.56
CA ALA A 99 4.44 -10.33 -15.18
C ALA A 99 3.70 -11.40 -16.00
N ASN A 100 2.40 -11.20 -16.32
CA ASN A 100 1.58 -12.12 -17.09
C ASN A 100 1.48 -13.52 -16.46
N LEU A 101 1.56 -13.63 -15.12
CA LEU A 101 1.47 -14.92 -14.42
C LEU A 101 0.04 -15.33 -14.07
N LYS A 102 -0.94 -14.42 -14.21
CA LYS A 102 -2.36 -14.62 -13.81
C LYS A 102 -2.49 -15.21 -12.39
N PRO A 103 -2.05 -14.47 -11.36
CA PRO A 103 -2.02 -15.01 -10.00
C PRO A 103 -3.45 -15.28 -9.49
N VAL A 104 -3.63 -16.44 -8.86
CA VAL A 104 -4.82 -16.76 -8.07
C VAL A 104 -4.58 -16.33 -6.63
N VAL A 105 -5.49 -15.56 -6.05
CA VAL A 105 -5.34 -15.02 -4.69
C VAL A 105 -6.50 -15.49 -3.82
N PHE A 106 -6.20 -16.16 -2.72
CA PHE A 106 -7.14 -16.47 -1.66
C PHE A 106 -7.11 -15.37 -0.61
N GLU A 107 -8.22 -14.68 -0.45
CA GLU A 107 -8.27 -13.45 0.33
C GLU A 107 -8.64 -13.66 1.80
N GLY A 108 -9.18 -14.84 2.13
CA GLY A 108 -9.81 -15.11 3.41
C GLY A 108 -11.28 -14.71 3.43
N TYR A 109 -12.02 -15.30 4.35
CA TYR A 109 -13.43 -15.00 4.59
C TYR A 109 -13.80 -15.04 6.08
N GLN A 110 -13.70 -16.21 6.71
CA GLN A 110 -13.97 -16.41 8.13
C GLN A 110 -12.66 -16.53 8.91
N MET A 111 -11.85 -17.55 8.57
CA MET A 111 -10.58 -17.84 9.25
C MET A 111 -9.52 -16.79 8.93
N GLY A 112 -9.44 -16.36 7.67
CA GLY A 112 -8.54 -15.28 7.24
C GLY A 112 -9.01 -13.88 7.62
N GLY A 113 -10.24 -13.76 8.15
CA GLY A 113 -10.88 -12.48 8.47
C GLY A 113 -11.34 -11.71 7.23
N VAL A 114 -11.62 -10.42 7.42
CA VAL A 114 -12.08 -9.53 6.34
C VAL A 114 -10.95 -9.35 5.31
N PRO A 115 -11.21 -9.52 3.99
CA PRO A 115 -10.25 -9.22 2.94
C PRO A 115 -9.60 -7.84 3.10
N GLY A 116 -8.28 -7.77 2.98
CA GLY A 116 -7.47 -6.58 3.30
C GLY A 116 -6.61 -6.74 4.56
N GLY A 117 -6.87 -7.76 5.37
CA GLY A 117 -6.06 -8.10 6.55
C GLY A 117 -6.18 -7.07 7.68
N GLN A 118 -5.12 -6.93 8.50
CA GLN A 118 -5.17 -6.16 9.75
C GLN A 118 -5.55 -4.67 9.55
N LEU A 119 -5.22 -4.07 8.40
CA LEU A 119 -5.56 -2.69 8.10
C LEU A 119 -7.07 -2.44 7.98
N MET A 120 -7.89 -3.48 7.80
CA MET A 120 -9.35 -3.32 7.84
C MET A 120 -9.87 -2.89 9.22
N THR A 121 -9.04 -3.02 10.26
CA THR A 121 -9.37 -2.64 11.63
C THR A 121 -8.75 -1.30 12.06
N THR A 122 -7.94 -0.67 11.19
CA THR A 122 -7.37 0.65 11.49
C THR A 122 -8.19 1.76 10.85
N THR A 123 -8.34 2.87 11.58
CA THR A 123 -9.10 4.04 11.12
C THR A 123 -8.29 4.91 10.18
N GLU A 124 -7.01 5.16 10.49
CA GLU A 124 -6.17 6.12 9.78
C GLU A 124 -4.74 5.58 9.64
N VAL A 125 -4.17 5.77 8.46
CA VAL A 125 -2.82 5.34 8.07
C VAL A 125 -2.08 6.58 7.57
N GLU A 126 -1.16 7.07 8.38
CA GLU A 126 -0.35 8.27 8.09
C GLU A 126 1.08 7.92 7.66
N ASN A 127 1.48 6.66 7.78
CA ASN A 127 2.86 6.20 7.58
C ASN A 127 3.05 5.34 6.31
N PHE A 128 2.02 5.26 5.44
CA PHE A 128 2.15 4.63 4.13
C PHE A 128 2.44 5.70 3.06
N PRO A 129 3.58 5.62 2.35
CA PRO A 129 3.99 6.67 1.42
C PRO A 129 3.03 6.79 0.23
N GLY A 130 2.84 8.03 -0.25
CA GLY A 130 1.93 8.36 -1.35
C GLY A 130 0.58 8.95 -0.89
N PHE A 131 0.33 8.99 0.41
CA PHE A 131 -0.87 9.58 1.02
C PHE A 131 -0.47 10.68 2.02
N PRO A 132 -0.08 11.88 1.53
CA PRO A 132 0.44 12.95 2.39
C PRO A 132 -0.59 13.42 3.44
N GLU A 133 -1.88 13.25 3.12
CA GLU A 133 -3.01 13.65 3.97
C GLU A 133 -3.55 12.48 4.80
N GLY A 134 -2.84 11.35 4.81
CA GLY A 134 -3.31 10.10 5.36
C GLY A 134 -4.37 9.40 4.48
N ILE A 135 -4.69 8.16 4.85
CA ILE A 135 -5.75 7.37 4.23
C ILE A 135 -6.35 6.42 5.26
N THR A 136 -7.62 6.04 5.14
CA THR A 136 -8.16 4.99 6.00
C THR A 136 -7.58 3.63 5.63
N GLY A 137 -7.46 2.73 6.62
CA GLY A 137 -7.00 1.37 6.37
C GLY A 137 -7.83 0.63 5.31
N PRO A 138 -9.18 0.62 5.43
CA PRO A 138 -10.06 0.04 4.42
C PRO A 138 -9.91 0.65 3.01
N ASP A 139 -9.79 1.98 2.89
CA ASP A 139 -9.63 2.62 1.57
C ASP A 139 -8.30 2.27 0.93
N LEU A 140 -7.22 2.16 1.72
CA LEU A 140 -5.92 1.73 1.23
C LEU A 140 -5.99 0.30 0.68
N MET A 141 -6.60 -0.63 1.42
CA MET A 141 -6.73 -2.02 1.00
C MET A 141 -7.63 -2.18 -0.22
N GLU A 142 -8.73 -1.44 -0.29
CA GLU A 142 -9.62 -1.43 -1.45
C GLU A 142 -8.92 -0.92 -2.71
N ARG A 143 -8.07 0.11 -2.59
CA ARG A 143 -7.26 0.61 -3.72
C ARG A 143 -6.24 -0.43 -4.19
N MET A 144 -5.56 -1.10 -3.25
CA MET A 144 -4.60 -2.17 -3.58
C MET A 144 -5.29 -3.38 -4.22
N ARG A 145 -6.46 -3.78 -3.71
CA ARG A 145 -7.30 -4.85 -4.27
C ARG A 145 -7.68 -4.55 -5.72
N LYS A 146 -8.26 -3.37 -5.97
CA LYS A 146 -8.63 -2.92 -7.33
C LYS A 146 -7.45 -2.87 -8.29
N GLN A 147 -6.27 -2.51 -7.79
CA GLN A 147 -5.05 -2.51 -8.59
C GLN A 147 -4.62 -3.93 -8.98
N ALA A 148 -4.75 -4.91 -8.08
CA ALA A 148 -4.50 -6.32 -8.39
C ALA A 148 -5.50 -6.86 -9.43
N GLU A 149 -6.79 -6.62 -9.23
CA GLU A 149 -7.86 -7.04 -10.17
C GLU A 149 -7.66 -6.44 -11.56
N ARG A 150 -7.33 -5.14 -11.65
CA ARG A 150 -7.06 -4.44 -12.91
C ARG A 150 -6.01 -5.15 -13.76
N TRP A 151 -4.94 -5.64 -13.13
CA TRP A 151 -3.84 -6.32 -13.83
C TRP A 151 -4.11 -7.81 -14.08
N GLY A 152 -5.26 -8.33 -13.67
CA GLY A 152 -5.70 -9.69 -14.00
C GLY A 152 -5.42 -10.73 -12.93
N ALA A 153 -5.22 -10.30 -11.67
CA ALA A 153 -5.27 -11.23 -10.55
C ALA A 153 -6.69 -11.76 -10.37
N GLU A 154 -6.83 -13.07 -10.15
CA GLU A 154 -8.10 -13.71 -9.84
C GLU A 154 -8.24 -13.80 -8.32
N LEU A 155 -9.11 -12.96 -7.76
CA LEU A 155 -9.28 -12.82 -6.32
C LEU A 155 -10.50 -13.62 -5.84
N TYR A 156 -10.31 -14.45 -4.83
CA TYR A 156 -11.35 -15.28 -4.25
C TYR A 156 -11.49 -15.02 -2.75
N PRO A 157 -12.64 -14.52 -2.28
CA PRO A 157 -12.91 -14.29 -0.86
C PRO A 157 -13.22 -15.61 -0.15
N GLU A 158 -12.19 -16.46 -0.06
CA GLU A 158 -12.26 -17.82 0.47
C GLU A 158 -11.11 -18.09 1.43
N ASP A 159 -11.39 -18.91 2.44
CA ASP A 159 -10.37 -19.45 3.33
C ASP A 159 -9.68 -20.65 2.70
N VAL A 160 -8.35 -20.69 2.77
CA VAL A 160 -7.60 -21.91 2.50
C VAL A 160 -7.68 -22.81 3.73
N GLU A 161 -8.23 -24.00 3.56
CA GLU A 161 -8.43 -24.99 4.62
C GLU A 161 -7.30 -26.02 4.66
N SER A 162 -6.67 -26.30 3.51
CA SER A 162 -5.49 -27.16 3.47
C SER A 162 -4.51 -26.78 2.36
N LEU A 163 -3.24 -27.05 2.63
CA LEU A 163 -2.10 -26.71 1.79
C LEU A 163 -1.12 -27.87 1.76
N SER A 164 -0.65 -28.27 0.58
CA SER A 164 0.38 -29.30 0.43
C SER A 164 1.52 -28.80 -0.44
N VAL A 165 2.71 -28.68 0.16
CA VAL A 165 3.92 -28.13 -0.50
C VAL A 165 5.09 -29.11 -0.61
N LYS A 166 4.93 -30.35 -0.11
CA LYS A 166 6.01 -31.36 -0.16
C LYS A 166 6.19 -32.00 -1.54
N THR A 167 5.18 -31.92 -2.39
CA THR A 167 5.18 -32.53 -3.73
C THR A 167 4.68 -31.51 -4.74
N ALA A 168 5.48 -31.24 -5.78
CA ALA A 168 5.09 -30.40 -6.90
C ALA A 168 4.27 -31.21 -7.94
N PRO A 169 3.26 -30.63 -8.61
CA PRO A 169 2.70 -29.30 -8.35
C PRO A 169 1.98 -29.24 -6.99
N PHE A 170 2.14 -28.11 -6.31
CA PHE A 170 1.56 -27.87 -4.99
C PHE A 170 0.04 -27.85 -5.06
N THR A 171 -0.60 -28.10 -3.92
CA THR A 171 -2.07 -28.15 -3.83
C THR A 171 -2.58 -27.18 -2.79
N VAL A 172 -3.51 -26.33 -3.18
CA VAL A 172 -4.24 -25.39 -2.31
C VAL A 172 -5.71 -25.75 -2.36
N GLN A 173 -6.36 -25.85 -1.21
CA GLN A 173 -7.76 -26.27 -1.11
C GLN A 173 -8.52 -25.31 -0.19
N SER A 174 -9.62 -24.76 -0.69
CA SER A 174 -10.70 -24.15 0.10
C SER A 174 -11.92 -25.06 0.12
N SER A 175 -13.00 -24.62 0.75
CA SER A 175 -14.31 -25.28 0.68
C SER A 175 -14.89 -25.36 -0.74
N GLU A 176 -14.56 -24.40 -1.61
CA GLU A 176 -15.15 -24.30 -2.95
C GLU A 176 -14.24 -24.83 -4.06
N ARG A 177 -12.92 -24.77 -3.86
CA ARG A 177 -11.97 -25.06 -4.95
C ARG A 177 -10.74 -25.82 -4.48
N LYS A 178 -10.25 -26.63 -5.40
CA LYS A 178 -8.94 -27.28 -5.35
C LYS A 178 -8.09 -26.76 -6.49
N VAL A 179 -6.97 -26.14 -6.17
CA VAL A 179 -6.06 -25.52 -7.13
C VAL A 179 -4.71 -26.20 -7.08
N LYS A 180 -4.20 -26.63 -8.24
CA LYS A 180 -2.81 -27.06 -8.41
C LYS A 180 -1.99 -25.87 -8.85
N CYS A 181 -0.76 -25.72 -8.35
CA CYS A 181 0.12 -24.63 -8.77
C CYS A 181 1.61 -24.99 -8.75
N HIS A 182 2.39 -24.25 -9.54
CA HIS A 182 3.84 -24.39 -9.58
C HIS A 182 4.55 -23.64 -8.45
N SER A 183 3.97 -22.54 -7.97
CA SER A 183 4.54 -21.70 -6.91
C SER A 183 3.47 -21.18 -5.95
N ILE A 184 3.86 -20.94 -4.70
CA ILE A 184 3.03 -20.33 -3.67
C ILE A 184 3.72 -19.11 -3.07
N ILE A 185 2.96 -18.03 -2.87
CA ILE A 185 3.34 -16.91 -2.02
C ILE A 185 2.42 -16.93 -0.79
N TYR A 186 2.98 -17.24 0.37
CA TYR A 186 2.29 -17.30 1.64
C TYR A 186 2.38 -15.94 2.35
N ALA A 187 1.27 -15.21 2.37
CA ALA A 187 1.17 -13.83 2.83
C ALA A 187 -0.01 -13.65 3.82
N THR A 188 -0.23 -14.66 4.67
CA THR A 188 -1.35 -14.73 5.64
C THR A 188 -1.20 -13.80 6.84
N GLY A 189 -0.06 -13.12 6.95
CA GLY A 189 0.22 -12.15 8.00
C GLY A 189 0.34 -12.76 9.40
N ALA A 190 0.07 -11.94 10.40
CA ALA A 190 0.04 -12.32 11.80
C ALA A 190 -1.17 -11.67 12.48
N THR A 191 -1.54 -12.18 13.65
CA THR A 191 -2.64 -11.67 14.46
C THR A 191 -2.09 -11.12 15.78
N ALA A 192 -2.41 -9.88 16.10
CA ALA A 192 -2.05 -9.29 17.40
C ALA A 192 -2.63 -10.11 18.55
N LYS A 193 -1.80 -10.42 19.55
CA LYS A 193 -2.29 -11.08 20.76
C LYS A 193 -3.11 -10.07 21.56
N ARG A 194 -4.29 -10.50 22.00
CA ARG A 194 -5.21 -9.68 22.81
C ARG A 194 -5.39 -10.25 24.21
N LEU A 195 -5.75 -9.40 25.16
CA LEU A 195 -6.00 -9.78 26.55
C LEU A 195 -7.39 -10.39 26.74
N ARG A 196 -8.34 -10.10 25.82
CA ARG A 196 -9.75 -10.51 25.90
C ARG A 196 -10.45 -9.92 27.12
N LEU A 197 -10.23 -8.62 27.36
CA LEU A 197 -10.90 -7.89 28.43
C LEU A 197 -12.42 -7.87 28.19
N PRO A 198 -13.26 -7.80 29.24
CA PRO A 198 -14.71 -7.79 29.08
C PRO A 198 -15.24 -6.73 28.11
N ARG A 199 -14.65 -5.52 28.11
CA ARG A 199 -15.03 -4.41 27.20
C ARG A 199 -14.02 -4.19 26.08
N GLU A 200 -13.15 -5.15 25.79
CA GLU A 200 -12.09 -5.00 24.77
C GLU A 200 -12.64 -4.62 23.39
N GLU A 201 -13.68 -5.31 22.92
CA GLU A 201 -14.26 -5.04 21.60
C GLU A 201 -14.98 -3.68 21.51
N GLU A 202 -15.47 -3.13 22.63
CA GLU A 202 -16.11 -1.81 22.65
C GLU A 202 -15.09 -0.69 22.34
N PHE A 203 -13.85 -0.86 22.83
CA PHE A 203 -12.77 0.13 22.75
C PHE A 203 -11.67 -0.23 21.77
N TRP A 204 -11.74 -1.39 21.09
CA TRP A 204 -10.80 -1.74 20.03
C TRP A 204 -10.85 -0.69 18.92
N SER A 205 -9.68 -0.15 18.55
CA SER A 205 -9.53 0.98 17.61
C SER A 205 -10.24 2.27 18.05
N ARG A 206 -10.67 2.37 19.32
CA ARG A 206 -11.35 3.52 19.94
C ARG A 206 -10.77 3.88 21.31
N GLY A 207 -9.50 3.52 21.53
CA GLY A 207 -8.78 3.68 22.79
C GLY A 207 -7.79 2.53 23.03
N ILE A 208 -8.11 1.32 22.57
CA ILE A 208 -7.21 0.17 22.60
C ILE A 208 -6.53 0.00 21.24
N SER A 209 -5.22 -0.20 21.24
CA SER A 209 -4.42 -0.48 20.04
C SER A 209 -3.39 -1.59 20.32
N ALA A 210 -2.97 -2.30 19.28
CA ALA A 210 -1.85 -3.24 19.33
C ALA A 210 -0.61 -2.78 18.54
N CYS A 211 -0.59 -1.53 18.06
CA CYS A 211 0.56 -0.95 17.38
C CYS A 211 0.79 0.49 17.86
N ALA A 212 1.69 0.66 18.82
CA ALA A 212 2.03 1.99 19.32
C ALA A 212 2.66 2.89 18.25
N ILE A 213 3.44 2.30 17.34
CA ILE A 213 4.11 3.02 16.25
C ILE A 213 3.09 3.60 15.27
N CYS A 214 2.05 2.81 14.95
CA CYS A 214 1.01 3.16 14.01
C CYS A 214 0.11 4.27 14.58
N ASP A 215 -0.43 4.06 15.78
CA ASP A 215 -1.51 4.92 16.27
C ASP A 215 -1.02 5.99 17.25
N GLY A 216 0.18 5.87 17.81
CA GLY A 216 0.66 6.72 18.90
C GLY A 216 0.71 8.23 18.56
N ALA A 217 0.87 8.57 17.28
CA ALA A 217 0.87 9.96 16.80
C ALA A 217 -0.54 10.54 16.60
N SER A 218 -1.58 9.70 16.64
CA SER A 218 -2.97 10.09 16.40
C SER A 218 -3.39 11.24 17.32
N PRO A 219 -4.22 12.19 16.82
CA PRO A 219 -4.78 13.27 17.64
C PRO A 219 -5.49 12.79 18.92
N LEU A 220 -5.99 11.55 18.94
CA LEU A 220 -6.63 10.94 20.11
C LEU A 220 -5.69 10.80 21.31
N PHE A 221 -4.40 10.54 21.07
CA PHE A 221 -3.43 10.20 22.12
C PHE A 221 -2.44 11.33 22.43
N LYS A 222 -2.34 12.33 21.55
CA LYS A 222 -1.46 13.47 21.73
C LYS A 222 -1.77 14.23 23.03
N GLY A 223 -0.74 14.38 23.87
CA GLY A 223 -0.81 15.04 25.17
C GLY A 223 -1.57 14.28 26.25
N GLN A 224 -2.03 13.05 25.99
CA GLN A 224 -2.81 12.26 26.94
C GLN A 224 -1.92 11.36 27.81
N VAL A 225 -2.51 10.80 28.88
CA VAL A 225 -1.90 9.67 29.62
C VAL A 225 -2.26 8.39 28.90
N LEU A 226 -1.24 7.58 28.61
CA LEU A 226 -1.40 6.30 27.94
C LEU A 226 -0.89 5.17 28.83
N ALA A 227 -1.30 3.95 28.54
CA ALA A 227 -0.76 2.74 29.16
C ALA A 227 -0.30 1.74 28.10
N VAL A 228 0.74 0.99 28.41
CA VAL A 228 1.25 -0.14 27.60
C VAL A 228 1.21 -1.39 28.46
N VAL A 229 0.67 -2.48 27.93
CA VAL A 229 0.68 -3.79 28.59
C VAL A 229 1.80 -4.64 28.00
N GLY A 230 2.65 -5.17 28.87
CA GLY A 230 3.71 -6.11 28.50
C GLY A 230 4.99 -5.88 29.28
N GLY A 231 5.93 -6.81 29.15
CA GLY A 231 7.21 -6.73 29.86
C GLY A 231 8.43 -7.20 29.06
N GLY A 232 8.28 -7.43 27.75
CA GLY A 232 9.38 -7.73 26.83
C GLY A 232 9.90 -6.48 26.14
N ASP A 233 10.90 -6.64 25.25
CA ASP A 233 11.50 -5.51 24.53
C ASP A 233 10.47 -4.70 23.75
N THR A 234 9.54 -5.34 23.03
CA THR A 234 8.44 -4.65 22.32
C THR A 234 7.68 -3.68 23.23
N ALA A 235 7.21 -4.12 24.39
CA ALA A 235 6.46 -3.26 25.30
C ALA A 235 7.30 -2.07 25.80
N THR A 236 8.58 -2.30 26.07
CA THR A 236 9.49 -1.22 26.52
C THR A 236 9.84 -0.23 25.41
N GLU A 237 10.01 -0.69 24.17
CA GLU A 237 10.24 0.16 23.00
C GLU A 237 9.02 1.00 22.67
N GLU A 238 7.83 0.38 22.69
CA GLU A 238 6.56 1.07 22.47
C GLU A 238 6.27 2.09 23.56
N ALA A 239 6.52 1.77 24.83
CA ALA A 239 6.37 2.71 25.93
C ALA A 239 7.27 3.94 25.75
N LEU A 240 8.55 3.73 25.40
CA LEU A 240 9.48 4.83 25.08
C LEU A 240 9.02 5.64 23.87
N TYR A 241 8.57 4.97 22.81
CA TYR A 241 8.08 5.63 21.61
C TYR A 241 6.90 6.56 21.93
N LEU A 242 5.92 6.08 22.71
CA LEU A 242 4.74 6.85 23.07
C LEU A 242 5.05 8.10 23.89
N THR A 243 6.18 8.16 24.61
CA THR A 243 6.59 9.37 25.34
C THR A 243 6.85 10.58 24.43
N LYS A 244 7.00 10.39 23.12
CA LYS A 244 7.11 11.48 22.14
C LYS A 244 5.79 12.25 21.96
N TYR A 245 4.66 11.61 22.25
CA TYR A 245 3.32 12.14 21.99
C TYR A 245 2.49 12.27 23.26
N ALA A 246 2.62 11.32 24.19
CA ALA A 246 1.90 11.28 25.45
C ALA A 246 2.51 12.22 26.50
N ARG A 247 1.70 12.73 27.43
CA ARG A 247 2.22 13.45 28.60
C ARG A 247 2.84 12.53 29.64
N HIS A 248 2.38 11.28 29.70
CA HIS A 248 2.88 10.24 30.59
C HIS A 248 2.48 8.86 30.07
N VAL A 249 3.31 7.84 30.30
CA VAL A 249 3.06 6.45 29.89
C VAL A 249 3.18 5.51 31.09
N HIS A 250 2.15 4.71 31.33
CA HIS A 250 2.18 3.66 32.35
C HIS A 250 2.52 2.30 31.70
N LEU A 251 3.63 1.68 32.10
CA LEU A 251 4.00 0.34 31.64
C LEU A 251 3.50 -0.70 32.64
N LEU A 252 2.49 -1.48 32.25
CA LEU A 252 1.81 -2.48 33.07
C LEU A 252 2.45 -3.86 32.87
N VAL A 253 3.13 -4.34 33.91
CA VAL A 253 3.88 -5.59 33.90
C VAL A 253 3.23 -6.58 34.88
N ARG A 254 2.73 -7.70 34.35
CA ARG A 254 2.04 -8.72 35.15
C ARG A 254 2.90 -9.39 36.23
N ARG A 255 4.22 -9.39 36.06
CA ARG A 255 5.19 -10.01 36.97
C ARG A 255 5.95 -8.95 37.76
N ASP A 256 6.74 -9.40 38.72
CA ASP A 256 7.64 -8.59 39.55
C ASP A 256 8.92 -8.15 38.83
N GLN A 257 9.12 -8.58 37.58
CA GLN A 257 10.30 -8.27 36.77
C GLN A 257 9.98 -8.12 35.27
N LEU A 258 10.80 -7.31 34.58
CA LEU A 258 10.80 -7.19 33.12
C LEU A 258 11.58 -8.35 32.47
N ARG A 259 11.03 -8.89 31.37
CA ARG A 259 11.70 -9.85 30.47
C ARG A 259 12.61 -9.14 29.46
N ALA A 260 12.37 -7.87 29.17
CA ALA A 260 13.15 -7.06 28.23
C ALA A 260 14.66 -7.12 28.53
N SER A 261 15.48 -6.86 27.52
CA SER A 261 16.93 -6.73 27.66
C SER A 261 17.29 -5.68 28.73
N LYS A 262 18.44 -5.86 29.39
CA LYS A 262 18.86 -4.95 30.49
C LYS A 262 18.97 -3.49 30.05
N ALA A 263 19.50 -3.26 28.85
CA ALA A 263 19.57 -1.92 28.28
C ALA A 263 18.19 -1.28 28.12
N MET A 264 17.17 -2.06 27.73
CA MET A 264 15.80 -1.55 27.63
C MET A 264 15.16 -1.31 28.99
N GLN A 265 15.40 -2.18 29.98
CA GLN A 265 14.97 -1.97 31.37
C GLN A 265 15.50 -0.63 31.90
N ASP A 266 16.80 -0.37 31.73
CA ASP A 266 17.44 0.87 32.19
C ASP A 266 16.82 2.11 31.51
N ARG A 267 16.51 2.02 30.21
CA ARG A 267 15.89 3.14 29.47
C ARG A 267 14.49 3.47 29.98
N VAL A 268 13.63 2.47 30.22
CA VAL A 268 12.27 2.73 30.72
C VAL A 268 12.26 3.18 32.17
N ILE A 269 13.10 2.59 33.04
CA ILE A 269 13.16 2.95 34.46
C ILE A 269 13.69 4.38 34.66
N ASN A 270 14.65 4.82 33.83
CA ASN A 270 15.24 6.15 33.93
C ASN A 270 14.46 7.25 33.19
N ASN A 271 13.36 6.91 32.50
CA ASN A 271 12.55 7.90 31.79
C ASN A 271 11.49 8.51 32.74
N PRO A 272 11.55 9.83 33.03
CA PRO A 272 10.62 10.45 33.99
C PRO A 272 9.16 10.50 33.49
N ASN A 273 8.93 10.30 32.19
CA ASN A 273 7.59 10.25 31.60
C ASN A 273 7.01 8.82 31.59
N ILE A 274 7.71 7.85 32.17
CA ILE A 274 7.26 6.46 32.28
C ILE A 274 7.16 6.05 33.74
N THR A 275 6.03 5.44 34.12
CA THR A 275 5.91 4.72 35.39
C THR A 275 5.74 3.24 35.12
N VAL A 276 6.61 2.40 35.69
CA VAL A 276 6.51 0.94 35.57
C VAL A 276 5.73 0.38 36.75
N HIS A 277 4.67 -0.36 36.45
CA HIS A 277 3.81 -1.02 37.42
C HIS A 277 4.05 -2.53 37.37
N TYR A 278 4.82 -3.05 38.33
CA TYR A 278 5.04 -4.48 38.50
C TYR A 278 3.84 -5.15 39.16
N ASN A 279 3.76 -6.48 39.04
CA ASN A 279 2.66 -7.30 39.58
C ASN A 279 1.27 -6.75 39.23
N THR A 280 1.11 -6.13 38.06
CA THR A 280 -0.11 -5.40 37.71
C THR A 280 -0.74 -6.03 36.47
N GLU A 281 -1.96 -6.51 36.61
CA GLU A 281 -2.79 -7.01 35.51
C GLU A 281 -3.88 -6.00 35.14
N THR A 282 -4.19 -5.92 33.84
CA THR A 282 -5.33 -5.17 33.33
C THR A 282 -6.57 -6.05 33.42
N VAL A 283 -7.59 -5.59 34.16
CA VAL A 283 -8.85 -6.32 34.36
C VAL A 283 -9.88 -5.92 33.33
N ASP A 284 -10.10 -4.62 33.12
CA ASP A 284 -11.06 -4.10 32.14
C ASP A 284 -10.81 -2.62 31.80
N VAL A 285 -11.61 -2.06 30.89
CA VAL A 285 -11.55 -0.65 30.47
C VAL A 285 -12.73 0.16 31.01
N LEU A 286 -12.44 1.37 31.48
CA LEU A 286 -13.40 2.32 32.01
C LEU A 286 -13.77 3.36 30.95
N SER A 287 -15.01 3.85 31.01
CA SER A 287 -15.53 4.84 30.07
C SER A 287 -16.14 6.05 30.77
N ASN A 288 -16.01 7.21 30.14
CA ASN A 288 -16.69 8.41 30.60
C ASN A 288 -18.19 8.40 30.24
N THR A 289 -18.92 9.43 30.64
CA THR A 289 -20.35 9.62 30.34
C THR A 289 -20.68 9.73 28.85
N LYS A 290 -19.68 9.93 27.98
CA LYS A 290 -19.82 9.99 26.52
C LYS A 290 -19.44 8.67 25.84
N GLY A 291 -19.18 7.59 26.59
CA GLY A 291 -18.80 6.29 26.05
C GLY A 291 -17.40 6.26 25.43
N GLN A 292 -16.51 7.17 25.84
CA GLN A 292 -15.10 7.16 25.42
C GLN A 292 -14.23 6.56 26.53
N MET A 293 -13.14 5.89 26.15
CA MET A 293 -12.16 5.37 27.10
C MET A 293 -11.66 6.50 28.02
N SER A 294 -11.69 6.26 29.32
CA SER A 294 -11.25 7.21 30.34
C SER A 294 -10.29 6.63 31.36
N GLY A 295 -10.21 5.31 31.46
CA GLY A 295 -9.30 4.66 32.38
C GLY A 295 -9.25 3.16 32.21
N ILE A 296 -8.50 2.53 33.08
CA ILE A 296 -8.22 1.10 33.08
C ILE A 296 -8.43 0.60 34.50
N LEU A 297 -9.21 -0.46 34.67
CA LEU A 297 -9.30 -1.18 35.93
C LEU A 297 -8.09 -2.11 36.02
N LEU A 298 -7.27 -1.90 37.04
CA LEU A 298 -6.07 -2.68 37.31
C LEU A 298 -6.29 -3.57 38.52
N ARG A 299 -5.61 -4.71 38.55
CA ARG A 299 -5.49 -5.52 39.76
C ARG A 299 -4.03 -5.83 40.03
N ARG A 300 -3.63 -5.72 41.28
CA ARG A 300 -2.35 -6.23 41.76
C ARG A 300 -2.41 -7.74 41.93
N VAL A 301 -1.50 -8.46 41.30
CA VAL A 301 -1.43 -9.93 41.32
C VAL A 301 -0.98 -10.44 42.69
N ASP A 302 -0.15 -9.68 43.40
CA ASP A 302 0.41 -10.05 44.70
C ASP A 302 -0.53 -9.77 45.88
N THR A 303 -1.36 -8.72 45.79
CA THR A 303 -2.28 -8.32 46.88
C THR A 303 -3.76 -8.57 46.57
N GLY A 304 -4.13 -8.71 45.31
CA GLY A 304 -5.52 -8.74 44.85
C GLY A 304 -6.22 -7.38 44.85
N GLU A 305 -5.52 -6.30 45.20
CA GLU A 305 -6.08 -4.93 45.25
C GLU A 305 -6.44 -4.44 43.85
N GLU A 306 -7.63 -3.87 43.70
CA GLU A 306 -8.09 -3.26 42.45
C GLU A 306 -8.05 -1.74 42.53
N THR A 307 -7.57 -1.11 41.46
CA THR A 307 -7.43 0.34 41.37
C THR A 307 -7.79 0.84 39.97
N GLU A 308 -8.36 2.03 39.89
CA GLU A 308 -8.62 2.70 38.61
C GLU A 308 -7.41 3.56 38.21
N LEU A 309 -6.92 3.36 36.99
CA LEU A 309 -5.88 4.18 36.38
C LEU A 309 -6.48 5.09 35.31
N GLU A 310 -6.33 6.41 35.45
CA GLU A 310 -6.73 7.34 34.40
C GLU A 310 -5.80 7.22 33.19
N ALA A 311 -6.36 6.81 32.05
CA ALA A 311 -5.64 6.68 30.79
C ALA A 311 -6.61 6.81 29.61
N LYS A 312 -6.18 7.47 28.54
CA LYS A 312 -6.97 7.67 27.31
C LYS A 312 -6.62 6.67 26.21
N GLY A 313 -5.55 5.92 26.38
CA GLY A 313 -5.17 4.87 25.45
C GLY A 313 -4.50 3.70 26.16
N LEU A 314 -4.74 2.50 25.65
CA LEU A 314 -4.19 1.23 26.11
C LEU A 314 -3.55 0.49 24.93
N PHE A 315 -2.25 0.26 25.01
CA PHE A 315 -1.46 -0.34 23.93
C PHE A 315 -0.97 -1.74 24.32
N TYR A 316 -1.14 -2.71 23.45
CA TYR A 316 -0.77 -4.10 23.69
C TYR A 316 0.63 -4.41 23.13
N GLY A 317 1.65 -4.31 23.98
CA GLY A 317 3.03 -4.73 23.69
C GLY A 317 3.30 -6.22 23.95
N ILE A 318 2.30 -7.09 23.79
CA ILE A 318 2.37 -8.52 24.13
C ILE A 318 2.68 -9.43 22.92
N GLY A 319 2.93 -8.84 21.75
CA GLY A 319 3.38 -9.53 20.55
C GLY A 319 2.25 -10.06 19.65
N HIS A 320 2.65 -10.75 18.59
CA HIS A 320 1.75 -11.28 17.58
C HIS A 320 1.88 -12.81 17.50
N SER A 321 0.89 -13.46 16.90
CA SER A 321 0.92 -14.86 16.50
C SER A 321 0.90 -14.93 14.97
N PRO A 322 1.93 -15.46 14.30
CA PRO A 322 1.93 -15.61 12.85
C PRO A 322 0.85 -16.62 12.42
N ASN A 323 0.20 -16.34 11.28
CA ASN A 323 -0.86 -17.19 10.73
C ASN A 323 -0.25 -18.29 9.85
N SER A 324 0.68 -19.08 10.40
CA SER A 324 1.51 -20.07 9.69
C SER A 324 1.01 -21.51 9.77
N GLN A 325 -0.17 -21.74 10.36
CA GLN A 325 -0.66 -23.07 10.74
C GLN A 325 -0.75 -24.03 9.54
N LEU A 326 -1.04 -23.53 8.33
CA LEU A 326 -1.12 -24.36 7.11
C LEU A 326 0.26 -24.89 6.66
N LEU A 327 1.35 -24.28 7.08
CA LEU A 327 2.72 -24.63 6.71
C LEU A 327 3.47 -25.42 7.80
N GLU A 328 2.86 -25.62 8.97
CA GLU A 328 3.45 -26.37 10.07
C GLU A 328 3.86 -27.79 9.63
N GLY A 329 5.12 -28.16 9.91
CA GLY A 329 5.68 -29.45 9.50
C GLY A 329 5.93 -29.62 8.00
N GLN A 330 5.74 -28.57 7.19
CA GLN A 330 6.03 -28.54 5.76
C GLN A 330 7.18 -27.58 5.40
N VAL A 331 7.32 -26.47 6.14
CA VAL A 331 8.45 -25.54 6.04
C VAL A 331 9.10 -25.35 7.40
N GLU A 332 10.33 -24.80 7.42
CA GLU A 332 10.99 -24.41 8.66
C GLU A 332 10.31 -23.17 9.27
N LEU A 333 9.97 -23.28 10.55
CA LEU A 333 9.42 -22.19 11.36
C LEU A 333 10.37 -21.89 12.52
N ASP A 334 10.38 -20.66 12.99
CA ASP A 334 11.10 -20.32 14.22
C ASP A 334 10.35 -20.84 15.47
N SER A 335 10.97 -20.69 16.64
CA SER A 335 10.36 -21.11 17.92
C SER A 335 9.06 -20.38 18.29
N SER A 336 8.76 -19.24 17.64
CA SER A 336 7.54 -18.46 17.83
C SER A 336 6.50 -18.73 16.74
N GLY A 337 6.80 -19.60 15.78
CA GLY A 337 5.94 -19.99 14.66
C GLY A 337 6.07 -19.14 13.41
N TYR A 338 6.99 -18.18 13.33
CA TYR A 338 7.18 -17.38 12.12
C TYR A 338 7.86 -18.21 11.04
N VAL A 339 7.48 -17.98 9.78
CA VAL A 339 8.09 -18.69 8.64
C VAL A 339 9.51 -18.20 8.46
N LEU A 340 10.48 -19.13 8.52
CA LEU A 340 11.87 -18.78 8.28
C LEU A 340 12.10 -18.60 6.78
N VAL A 341 12.70 -17.46 6.44
CA VAL A 341 13.16 -17.16 5.09
C VAL A 341 14.66 -16.95 5.08
N ARG A 342 15.30 -17.21 3.93
CA ARG A 342 16.70 -16.83 3.75
C ARG A 342 16.83 -15.32 3.86
N GLU A 343 17.78 -14.87 4.68
CA GLU A 343 18.02 -13.45 4.94
C GLU A 343 18.15 -12.63 3.64
N GLY A 344 17.41 -11.52 3.59
CA GLY A 344 17.36 -10.63 2.42
C GLY A 344 16.56 -11.16 1.23
N THR A 345 15.85 -12.28 1.37
CA THR A 345 14.98 -12.84 0.32
C THR A 345 13.59 -13.21 0.88
N SER A 346 12.73 -13.79 0.04
CA SER A 346 11.42 -14.35 0.42
C SER A 346 11.42 -15.89 0.43
N ASN A 347 12.58 -16.53 0.26
CA ASN A 347 12.67 -17.98 0.03
C ASN A 347 12.52 -18.73 1.34
N THR A 348 11.53 -19.64 1.42
CA THR A 348 11.40 -20.57 2.54
C THR A 348 12.35 -21.76 2.40
N SER A 349 12.27 -22.72 3.31
CA SER A 349 13.00 -23.99 3.22
C SER A 349 12.52 -24.91 2.07
N VAL A 350 11.39 -24.60 1.42
CA VAL A 350 10.84 -25.35 0.28
C VAL A 350 10.94 -24.51 -0.99
N GLU A 351 11.62 -25.05 -2.01
CA GLU A 351 11.77 -24.38 -3.30
C GLU A 351 10.40 -24.14 -3.97
N GLY A 352 10.19 -22.95 -4.54
CA GLY A 352 8.91 -22.56 -5.14
C GLY A 352 7.85 -22.07 -4.13
N VAL A 353 8.12 -22.16 -2.82
CA VAL A 353 7.30 -21.57 -1.75
C VAL A 353 8.00 -20.36 -1.15
N PHE A 354 7.32 -19.22 -1.21
CA PHE A 354 7.82 -17.94 -0.72
C PHE A 354 6.92 -17.43 0.41
N ALA A 355 7.48 -16.66 1.34
CA ALA A 355 6.73 -16.01 2.41
C ALA A 355 6.92 -14.49 2.35
N ALA A 356 5.87 -13.72 2.67
CA ALA A 356 5.88 -12.27 2.63
C ALA A 356 5.01 -11.63 3.73
N GLY A 357 5.37 -10.42 4.14
CA GLY A 357 4.70 -9.69 5.21
C GLY A 357 4.93 -10.30 6.59
N ASP A 358 4.02 -9.99 7.50
CA ASP A 358 4.14 -10.28 8.93
C ASP A 358 4.23 -11.78 9.26
N VAL A 359 3.93 -12.69 8.33
CA VAL A 359 4.05 -14.14 8.60
C VAL A 359 5.52 -14.59 8.72
N GLN A 360 6.45 -13.81 8.17
CA GLN A 360 7.90 -14.00 8.27
C GLN A 360 8.63 -12.80 8.93
N ASP A 361 7.95 -11.65 9.04
CA ASP A 361 8.50 -10.44 9.68
C ASP A 361 7.95 -10.25 11.09
N HIS A 362 8.76 -10.57 12.10
CA HIS A 362 8.45 -10.30 13.51
C HIS A 362 9.04 -9.00 14.04
N GLU A 363 9.91 -8.34 13.24
CA GLU A 363 10.70 -7.18 13.65
C GLU A 363 9.98 -5.88 13.31
N TRP A 364 9.61 -5.68 12.03
CA TRP A 364 9.11 -4.39 11.54
C TRP A 364 7.58 -4.30 11.59
N ARG A 365 6.88 -5.27 10.99
CA ARG A 365 5.40 -5.37 10.99
C ARG A 365 4.72 -4.07 10.57
N GLN A 366 5.18 -3.49 9.46
CA GLN A 366 4.60 -2.29 8.89
C GLN A 366 3.94 -2.61 7.55
N ALA A 367 2.85 -1.92 7.22
CA ALA A 367 2.17 -2.11 5.94
C ALA A 367 3.11 -1.87 4.74
N VAL A 368 4.02 -0.90 4.85
CA VAL A 368 5.00 -0.59 3.79
C VAL A 368 6.10 -1.67 3.66
N THR A 369 6.58 -2.25 4.77
CA THR A 369 7.55 -3.36 4.72
C THR A 369 6.89 -4.65 4.22
N ALA A 370 5.63 -4.88 4.60
CA ALA A 370 4.82 -5.98 4.07
C ALA A 370 4.60 -5.84 2.56
N ALA A 371 4.23 -4.65 2.06
CA ALA A 371 4.12 -4.40 0.63
C ALA A 371 5.46 -4.64 -0.09
N GLY A 372 6.57 -4.12 0.45
CA GLY A 372 7.91 -4.34 -0.10
C GLY A 372 8.28 -5.83 -0.19
N SER A 373 8.04 -6.60 0.87
CA SER A 373 8.29 -8.06 0.87
C SER A 373 7.35 -8.83 -0.05
N GLY A 374 6.11 -8.37 -0.25
CA GLY A 374 5.19 -8.91 -1.27
C GLY A 374 5.75 -8.77 -2.69
N CYS A 375 6.33 -7.60 -3.01
CA CYS A 375 7.04 -7.38 -4.28
C CYS A 375 8.23 -8.35 -4.43
N MET A 376 9.07 -8.49 -3.39
CA MET A 376 10.20 -9.42 -3.41
C MET A 376 9.75 -10.87 -3.66
N ALA A 377 8.65 -11.30 -3.04
CA ALA A 377 8.10 -12.64 -3.24
C ALA A 377 7.58 -12.87 -4.65
N ALA A 378 6.86 -11.91 -5.25
CA ALA A 378 6.38 -12.02 -6.63
C ALA A 378 7.53 -12.12 -7.63
N LEU A 379 8.57 -11.28 -7.50
CA LEU A 379 9.75 -11.34 -8.37
C LEU A 379 10.55 -12.64 -8.18
N SER A 380 10.56 -13.19 -6.95
CA SER A 380 11.22 -14.47 -6.68
C SER A 380 10.44 -15.64 -7.28
N ALA A 381 9.11 -15.60 -7.20
CA ALA A 381 8.24 -16.59 -7.83
C ALA A 381 8.36 -16.56 -9.35
N GLU A 382 8.34 -15.38 -9.98
CA GLU A 382 8.58 -15.21 -11.41
C GLU A 382 9.92 -15.85 -11.83
N ARG A 383 11.02 -15.49 -11.16
CA ARG A 383 12.35 -16.04 -11.45
C ARG A 383 12.41 -17.55 -11.29
N TYR A 384 11.77 -18.10 -10.26
CA TYR A 384 11.70 -19.54 -10.03
C TYR A 384 10.95 -20.24 -11.17
N LEU A 385 9.79 -19.71 -11.57
CA LEU A 385 8.99 -20.27 -12.66
C LEU A 385 9.75 -20.23 -13.99
N THR A 386 10.41 -19.11 -14.30
CA THR A 386 11.23 -18.97 -15.52
C THR A 386 12.42 -19.92 -15.51
N SER A 387 13.18 -19.97 -14.41
CA SER A 387 14.41 -20.76 -14.31
C SER A 387 14.16 -22.27 -14.38
N ASN A 388 12.97 -22.71 -13.94
CA ASN A 388 12.54 -24.10 -13.99
C ASN A 388 11.68 -24.42 -15.24
N ASN A 389 11.49 -23.45 -16.15
CA ASN A 389 10.70 -23.61 -17.36
C ASN A 389 9.25 -24.09 -17.09
N LEU A 390 8.67 -23.58 -15.99
CA LEU A 390 7.30 -23.85 -15.52
C LEU A 390 6.32 -22.72 -15.86
N LEU A 391 6.83 -21.57 -16.26
CA LEU A 391 6.02 -20.38 -16.54
C LEU A 391 5.17 -20.58 -17.79
N VAL A 392 3.85 -20.40 -17.64
CA VAL A 392 2.89 -20.31 -18.75
C VAL A 392 2.39 -18.87 -18.84
N GLU A 393 2.80 -18.14 -19.87
CA GLU A 393 2.42 -16.74 -20.03
C GLU A 393 0.91 -16.58 -20.28
N PHE A 394 0.25 -15.81 -19.43
CA PHE A 394 -1.13 -15.42 -19.61
C PHE A 394 -1.19 -14.00 -20.15
N HIS A 395 -1.65 -13.88 -21.39
CA HIS A 395 -1.98 -12.60 -21.95
C HIS A 395 -3.42 -12.30 -21.58
N GLN A 396 -3.65 -11.23 -20.82
CA GLN A 396 -5.00 -10.75 -20.62
C GLN A 396 -5.65 -10.59 -22.00
N PRO A 397 -6.90 -11.05 -22.19
CA PRO A 397 -7.66 -10.63 -23.36
C PRO A 397 -7.56 -9.12 -23.38
N GLN A 398 -7.20 -8.53 -24.54
CA GLN A 398 -7.24 -7.09 -24.68
C GLN A 398 -8.67 -6.70 -24.35
N THR A 399 -8.86 -6.21 -23.12
CA THR A 399 -9.98 -5.35 -22.87
C THR A 399 -9.72 -4.26 -23.89
N GLU A 400 -10.65 -4.07 -24.83
CA GLU A 400 -10.78 -2.76 -25.40
C GLU A 400 -11.10 -1.83 -24.21
N GLU A 401 -10.10 -1.50 -23.37
CA GLU A 401 -9.83 -0.10 -23.15
C GLU A 401 -9.96 0.44 -24.54
N THR A 402 -11.01 1.21 -24.79
CA THR A 402 -11.06 2.02 -25.98
C THR A 402 -9.77 2.82 -25.87
N LYS A 403 -8.68 2.29 -26.43
CA LYS A 403 -7.56 3.04 -26.91
C LYS A 403 -8.28 3.91 -27.89
N LYS A 404 -8.68 5.09 -27.42
CA LYS A 404 -8.63 6.26 -28.27
C LYS A 404 -7.19 6.23 -28.75
N GLU A 405 -6.98 5.55 -29.87
CA GLU A 405 -5.90 5.88 -30.76
C GLU A 405 -6.06 7.37 -30.92
N PHE A 406 -5.20 8.14 -30.27
CA PHE A 406 -5.13 9.56 -30.55
C PHE A 406 -4.61 9.64 -31.98
N THR A 407 -5.55 9.65 -32.92
CA THR A 407 -5.24 10.01 -34.29
C THR A 407 -4.94 11.50 -34.29
N GLN A 408 -4.14 11.98 -35.24
CA GLN A 408 -3.94 13.43 -35.42
C GLN A 408 -5.26 14.20 -35.66
N ARG A 409 -6.41 13.52 -35.84
CA ARG A 409 -7.75 14.13 -35.83
C ARG A 409 -8.33 14.36 -34.43
N ASP A 410 -7.96 13.58 -33.41
CA ASP A 410 -8.46 13.74 -32.04
C ASP A 410 -7.88 14.97 -31.32
N VAL A 411 -6.81 15.55 -31.88
CA VAL A 411 -6.20 16.81 -31.43
C VAL A 411 -6.84 18.03 -32.10
N GLN A 412 -7.68 17.85 -33.14
CA GLN A 412 -8.11 18.97 -33.99
C GLN A 412 -9.61 19.07 -34.30
N GLU A 413 -10.41 18.02 -34.17
CA GLU A 413 -11.84 18.09 -34.54
C GLU A 413 -12.78 17.87 -33.36
N LYS A 414 -13.11 19.00 -32.71
CA LYS A 414 -14.45 19.35 -32.15
C LYS A 414 -14.45 20.71 -31.44
N PHE A 415 -13.34 21.43 -31.45
CA PHE A 415 -13.35 22.83 -31.05
C PHE A 415 -13.87 23.68 -32.22
N ASP A 416 -15.15 24.00 -32.17
CA ASP A 416 -15.75 25.03 -33.02
C ASP A 416 -16.02 26.25 -32.14
N ILE A 417 -15.26 27.32 -32.37
CA ILE A 417 -15.37 28.58 -31.62
C ILE A 417 -16.77 29.20 -31.73
N THR A 418 -17.57 28.84 -32.73
CA THR A 418 -18.95 29.34 -32.86
C THR A 418 -19.91 28.69 -31.85
N LEU A 419 -19.56 27.52 -31.31
CA LEU A 419 -20.38 26.85 -30.29
C LEU A 419 -20.38 27.63 -28.97
N THR A 420 -21.51 27.58 -28.28
CA THR A 420 -21.65 28.21 -26.97
C THR A 420 -21.06 27.34 -25.86
N LYS A 421 -21.12 26.01 -25.96
CA LYS A 421 -20.76 25.08 -24.89
C LYS A 421 -19.58 24.19 -25.31
N HIS A 422 -18.62 24.07 -24.41
CA HIS A 422 -17.32 23.44 -24.61
C HIS A 422 -16.95 22.59 -23.39
N ARG A 423 -16.01 21.66 -23.56
CA ARG A 423 -15.48 20.84 -22.46
C ARG A 423 -13.96 20.68 -22.60
N GLY A 424 -13.28 20.68 -21.46
CA GLY A 424 -11.87 20.34 -21.33
C GLY A 424 -10.91 21.51 -21.53
N GLN A 425 -9.67 21.29 -21.10
CA GLN A 425 -8.62 22.31 -21.07
C GLN A 425 -8.28 22.93 -22.43
N TYR A 426 -8.35 22.16 -23.53
CA TYR A 426 -8.00 22.67 -24.87
C TYR A 426 -8.94 23.78 -25.32
N ALA A 427 -10.26 23.57 -25.18
CA ALA A 427 -11.26 24.57 -25.53
C ALA A 427 -11.12 25.82 -24.66
N LEU A 428 -10.84 25.66 -23.36
CA LEU A 428 -10.57 26.79 -22.47
C LEU A 428 -9.40 27.64 -22.97
N ARG A 429 -8.24 27.01 -23.24
CA ARG A 429 -7.04 27.71 -23.72
C ARG A 429 -7.30 28.42 -25.05
N LYS A 430 -8.00 27.78 -25.98
CA LYS A 430 -8.34 28.37 -27.27
C LYS A 430 -9.24 29.58 -27.13
N LEU A 431 -10.36 29.45 -26.42
CA LEU A 431 -11.29 30.55 -26.18
C LEU A 431 -10.62 31.72 -25.47
N TYR A 432 -9.77 31.43 -24.49
CA TYR A 432 -9.05 32.43 -23.72
C TYR A 432 -8.12 33.31 -24.59
N HIS A 433 -7.62 32.78 -25.71
CA HIS A 433 -6.76 33.52 -26.64
C HIS A 433 -7.51 34.09 -27.86
N GLU A 434 -8.55 33.41 -28.32
CA GLU A 434 -9.14 33.64 -29.65
C GLU A 434 -10.55 34.26 -29.59
N SER A 435 -11.25 34.22 -28.44
CA SER A 435 -12.62 34.73 -28.33
C SER A 435 -12.71 36.06 -27.58
N PRO A 436 -13.46 37.06 -28.11
CA PRO A 436 -13.77 38.29 -27.40
C PRO A 436 -14.98 38.16 -26.44
N ARG A 437 -15.68 37.02 -26.47
CA ARG A 437 -16.86 36.75 -25.64
C ARG A 437 -16.46 36.48 -24.18
N VAL A 438 -17.41 36.64 -23.27
CA VAL A 438 -17.21 36.24 -21.87
C VAL A 438 -17.06 34.71 -21.81
N ILE A 439 -16.08 34.22 -21.08
CA ILE A 439 -15.84 32.78 -20.88
C ILE A 439 -16.25 32.43 -19.45
N CYS A 440 -17.29 31.61 -19.32
CA CYS A 440 -17.80 31.04 -18.08
C CYS A 440 -17.26 29.62 -17.93
N VAL A 441 -16.36 29.41 -16.97
CA VAL A 441 -15.72 28.12 -16.72
C VAL A 441 -16.32 27.49 -15.47
N LEU A 442 -16.93 26.31 -15.61
CA LEU A 442 -17.41 25.50 -14.49
C LEU A 442 -16.40 24.40 -14.18
N TYR A 443 -15.84 24.44 -12.98
CA TYR A 443 -15.02 23.37 -12.40
C TYR A 443 -15.93 22.40 -11.63
N THR A 444 -15.90 21.14 -12.01
CA THR A 444 -16.79 20.08 -11.49
C THR A 444 -16.03 18.76 -11.27
N SER A 445 -16.68 17.79 -10.61
CA SER A 445 -16.18 16.41 -10.47
C SER A 445 -17.37 15.43 -10.54
N PRO A 446 -17.19 14.19 -11.03
CA PRO A 446 -18.23 13.16 -11.10
C PRO A 446 -18.89 12.84 -9.75
N THR A 447 -18.14 12.97 -8.65
CA THR A 447 -18.58 12.66 -7.28
C THR A 447 -19.22 13.86 -6.56
N CYS A 448 -19.22 15.04 -7.19
CA CYS A 448 -19.73 16.28 -6.60
C CYS A 448 -21.27 16.37 -6.63
N GLY A 449 -21.92 16.16 -5.48
CA GLY A 449 -23.36 16.30 -5.30
C GLY A 449 -23.91 17.70 -5.69
N PRO A 450 -23.39 18.81 -5.13
CA PRO A 450 -23.88 20.16 -5.46
C PRO A 450 -23.69 20.56 -6.93
N CYS A 451 -22.72 19.97 -7.63
CA CYS A 451 -22.49 20.21 -9.06
C CYS A 451 -23.69 19.78 -9.91
N ARG A 452 -24.38 18.70 -9.52
CA ARG A 452 -25.60 18.23 -10.20
C ARG A 452 -26.74 19.25 -10.12
N THR A 453 -26.78 20.07 -9.06
CA THR A 453 -27.76 21.16 -8.89
C THR A 453 -27.37 22.41 -9.69
N LEU A 454 -26.09 22.77 -9.74
CA LEU A 454 -25.63 23.99 -10.41
C LEU A 454 -25.64 23.88 -11.93
N LYS A 455 -25.24 22.73 -12.49
CA LYS A 455 -25.07 22.53 -13.93
C LYS A 455 -26.34 22.85 -14.74
N PRO A 456 -27.57 22.43 -14.34
CA PRO A 456 -28.79 22.84 -15.04
C PRO A 456 -29.10 24.34 -14.96
N ILE A 457 -28.73 25.01 -13.86
CA ILE A 457 -28.94 26.44 -13.67
C ILE A 457 -28.06 27.23 -14.64
N LEU A 458 -26.76 26.91 -14.67
CA LEU A 458 -25.80 27.56 -15.58
C LEU A 458 -26.15 27.32 -17.05
N ASN A 459 -26.52 26.08 -17.42
CA ASN A 459 -26.94 25.79 -18.78
C ASN A 459 -28.10 26.69 -19.23
N LYS A 460 -29.14 26.84 -18.40
CA LYS A 460 -30.28 27.72 -18.70
C LYS A 460 -29.91 29.20 -18.81
N VAL A 461 -28.89 29.66 -18.09
CA VAL A 461 -28.39 31.04 -18.22
C VAL A 461 -27.62 31.18 -19.51
N VAL A 462 -26.68 30.28 -19.77
CA VAL A 462 -25.82 30.29 -20.97
C VAL A 462 -26.64 30.24 -22.26
N ASP A 463 -27.72 29.45 -22.30
CA ASP A 463 -28.61 29.36 -23.45
C ASP A 463 -29.30 30.71 -23.78
N GLU A 464 -29.55 31.55 -22.77
CA GLU A 464 -30.11 32.90 -22.94
C GLU A 464 -29.11 33.90 -23.54
N TYR A 465 -27.80 33.65 -23.38
CA TYR A 465 -26.70 34.52 -23.84
C TYR A 465 -25.77 33.79 -24.83
N HIS A 466 -26.32 32.92 -25.67
CA HIS A 466 -25.57 32.05 -26.59
C HIS A 466 -24.72 32.79 -27.63
N ASN A 467 -24.89 34.11 -27.81
CA ASN A 467 -24.03 34.95 -28.67
C ASN A 467 -22.94 35.68 -27.88
N ASP A 468 -23.09 35.81 -26.56
CA ASP A 468 -22.26 36.68 -25.71
C ASP A 468 -21.29 35.88 -24.82
N VAL A 469 -21.59 34.61 -24.54
CA VAL A 469 -20.87 33.80 -23.53
C VAL A 469 -20.43 32.45 -24.08
N HIS A 470 -19.17 32.05 -23.88
CA HIS A 470 -18.78 30.65 -23.94
C HIS A 470 -18.89 30.00 -22.58
N PHE A 471 -19.40 28.78 -22.53
CA PHE A 471 -19.43 27.95 -21.34
C PHE A 471 -18.46 26.79 -21.51
N VAL A 472 -17.53 26.64 -20.58
CA VAL A 472 -16.53 25.56 -20.59
C VAL A 472 -16.66 24.73 -19.32
N GLU A 473 -16.85 23.43 -19.48
CA GLU A 473 -16.84 22.49 -18.36
C GLU A 473 -15.44 21.88 -18.20
N ILE A 474 -14.86 21.99 -17.01
CA ILE A 474 -13.59 21.38 -16.62
C ILE A 474 -13.87 20.36 -15.52
N ASP A 475 -13.55 19.10 -15.79
CA ASP A 475 -13.58 18.06 -14.78
C ASP A 475 -12.23 18.07 -14.05
N ILE A 476 -12.23 18.36 -12.75
CA ILE A 476 -11.00 18.50 -11.97
C ILE A 476 -10.27 17.17 -11.80
N GLU A 477 -10.94 16.03 -11.98
CA GLU A 477 -10.31 14.71 -11.93
C GLU A 477 -9.59 14.40 -13.26
N GLU A 478 -10.10 14.91 -14.38
CA GLU A 478 -9.52 14.74 -15.72
C GLU A 478 -8.45 15.81 -16.05
N ASP A 479 -8.64 17.07 -15.62
CA ASP A 479 -7.83 18.24 -15.97
C ASP A 479 -7.18 18.88 -14.72
N GLN A 480 -6.46 18.08 -13.92
CA GLN A 480 -5.88 18.50 -12.62
C GLN A 480 -4.97 19.74 -12.71
N GLU A 481 -4.07 19.79 -13.71
CA GLU A 481 -3.13 20.91 -13.88
C GLU A 481 -3.83 22.27 -14.08
N ILE A 482 -4.97 22.28 -14.80
CA ILE A 482 -5.76 23.50 -15.02
C ILE A 482 -6.49 23.92 -13.75
N ALA A 483 -6.99 22.96 -12.97
CA ALA A 483 -7.67 23.24 -11.71
C ALA A 483 -6.70 23.83 -10.66
N GLU A 484 -5.48 23.29 -10.58
CA GLU A 484 -4.42 23.81 -9.71
C GLU A 484 -3.98 25.22 -10.13
N ALA A 485 -3.70 25.42 -11.42
CA ALA A 485 -3.30 26.73 -11.95
C ALA A 485 -4.39 27.80 -11.75
N ALA A 486 -5.67 27.39 -11.77
CA ALA A 486 -6.82 28.26 -11.51
C ALA A 486 -7.12 28.48 -10.01
N GLY A 487 -6.36 27.87 -9.10
CA GLY A 487 -6.53 28.01 -7.65
C GLY A 487 -7.83 27.40 -7.13
N ILE A 488 -8.29 26.31 -7.71
CA ILE A 488 -9.57 25.69 -7.36
C ILE A 488 -9.42 24.85 -6.09
N MET A 489 -9.93 25.38 -4.98
CA MET A 489 -9.91 24.72 -3.67
C MET A 489 -11.13 23.81 -3.41
N GLY A 490 -12.10 23.76 -4.32
CA GLY A 490 -13.29 22.93 -4.18
C GLY A 490 -14.33 23.11 -5.30
N THR A 491 -15.21 22.12 -5.47
CA THR A 491 -16.26 22.11 -6.51
C THR A 491 -17.68 22.17 -5.91
N PRO A 492 -18.66 22.79 -6.58
CA PRO A 492 -18.53 23.51 -7.84
C PRO A 492 -17.90 24.89 -7.65
N CYS A 493 -17.06 25.29 -8.59
CA CYS A 493 -16.50 26.63 -8.68
C CYS A 493 -16.72 27.15 -10.10
N VAL A 494 -17.10 28.43 -10.22
CA VAL A 494 -17.30 29.08 -11.52
C VAL A 494 -16.34 30.27 -11.62
N GLN A 495 -15.57 30.35 -12.69
CA GLN A 495 -14.73 31.51 -12.99
C GLN A 495 -15.15 32.15 -14.30
N PHE A 496 -15.10 33.49 -14.34
CA PHE A 496 -15.41 34.27 -15.53
C PHE A 496 -14.16 34.98 -16.04
N PHE A 497 -13.96 34.92 -17.36
CA PHE A 497 -12.85 35.58 -18.03
C PHE A 497 -13.34 36.40 -19.22
N LYS A 498 -12.68 37.51 -19.52
CA LYS A 498 -12.81 38.25 -20.78
C LYS A 498 -11.49 38.97 -21.05
N ASN A 499 -11.06 39.03 -22.31
CA ASN A 499 -9.83 39.73 -22.71
C ASN A 499 -8.57 39.31 -21.91
N LYS A 500 -8.46 38.02 -21.58
CA LYS A 500 -7.37 37.44 -20.78
C LYS A 500 -7.30 37.91 -19.33
N GLU A 501 -8.33 38.58 -18.82
CA GLU A 501 -8.44 38.94 -17.41
C GLU A 501 -9.49 38.08 -16.72
N MET A 502 -9.20 37.66 -15.49
CA MET A 502 -10.17 37.02 -14.62
C MET A 502 -11.07 38.09 -14.02
N LEU A 503 -12.36 38.06 -14.37
CA LEU A 503 -13.32 39.05 -13.94
C LEU A 503 -13.90 38.73 -12.56
N ARG A 504 -14.20 37.44 -12.30
CA ARG A 504 -14.82 37.00 -11.04
C ARG A 504 -14.68 35.49 -10.81
N THR A 505 -14.57 35.12 -9.54
CA THR A 505 -14.71 33.73 -9.06
C THR A 505 -15.97 33.61 -8.19
N VAL A 506 -16.73 32.54 -8.38
CA VAL A 506 -17.94 32.24 -7.65
C VAL A 506 -17.87 30.80 -7.15
N SER A 507 -17.77 30.63 -5.83
CA SER A 507 -17.74 29.31 -5.20
C SER A 507 -19.15 28.86 -4.79
N GLY A 508 -19.44 27.57 -4.98
CA GLY A 508 -20.69 26.93 -4.59
C GLY A 508 -21.87 27.23 -5.54
N VAL A 509 -23.08 26.89 -5.09
CA VAL A 509 -24.31 27.08 -5.87
C VAL A 509 -24.88 28.47 -5.59
N LYS A 510 -25.10 29.27 -6.64
CA LYS A 510 -25.73 30.60 -6.58
C LYS A 510 -27.04 30.63 -7.37
N MET A 511 -27.84 31.67 -7.11
CA MET A 511 -29.11 31.87 -7.80
C MET A 511 -28.89 32.28 -9.26
N LYS A 512 -29.80 31.86 -10.14
CA LYS A 512 -29.79 32.18 -11.58
C LYS A 512 -29.59 33.68 -11.86
N LYS A 513 -30.22 34.54 -11.07
CA LYS A 513 -30.16 36.01 -11.19
C LYS A 513 -28.73 36.55 -11.12
N GLU A 514 -27.90 36.00 -10.23
CA GLU A 514 -26.53 36.48 -10.03
C GLU A 514 -25.64 36.23 -11.25
N TYR A 515 -25.80 35.08 -11.91
CA TYR A 515 -25.08 34.77 -13.14
C TYR A 515 -25.53 35.63 -14.32
N ARG A 516 -26.84 35.94 -14.40
CA ARG A 516 -27.39 36.83 -15.44
C ARG A 516 -26.87 38.26 -15.33
N GLU A 517 -26.99 38.85 -14.13
CA GLU A 517 -26.52 40.22 -13.86
C GLU A 517 -25.03 40.36 -14.19
N PHE A 518 -24.24 39.33 -13.86
CA PHE A 518 -22.82 39.32 -14.17
C PHE A 518 -22.54 39.25 -15.68
N ILE A 519 -23.20 38.34 -16.39
CA ILE A 519 -23.05 38.22 -17.85
C ILE A 519 -23.51 39.52 -18.54
N GLU A 520 -24.62 40.12 -18.12
CA GLU A 520 -25.13 41.38 -18.69
C GLU A 520 -24.18 42.55 -18.49
N ALA A 521 -23.52 42.64 -17.34
CA ALA A 521 -22.55 43.69 -17.05
C ALA A 521 -21.25 43.55 -17.85
N ASN A 522 -20.97 42.37 -18.40
CA ASN A 522 -19.68 42.04 -19.00
C ASN A 522 -19.77 41.51 -20.44
N LYS A 523 -20.96 41.35 -21.05
CA LYS A 523 -21.12 40.89 -22.43
C LYS A 523 -20.49 41.81 -23.46
#